data_AF-A0A7V6CBN4-F1
#
_entry.id   AF-A0A7V6CBN4-F1
#
_cell.length_a   1.000
_cell.length_b   1.000
_cell.length_c   1.000
_cell.angle_alpha   90.00
_cell.angle_beta   90.00
_cell.angle_gamma   90.00
#
_symmetry.space_group_name_H-M   'P 1'
#
loop_
_entity.id
_entity.type
_entity.pdbx_description
1 polymer ?
#
loop_
_entity_poly.entity_id
_entity_poly.type
_entity_poly.pdbx_seq_one_letter_code
_entity_poly.pdbx_strand_id
1 'polypeptide(L)'
;MSQSLKQRYAWSALFGSNAGYIEDMYASFMENPDSVPENWRAFFDQLGTEHTPAIPQRAMQQALVDGTARKALPRASAPVLTAANEKQAAVARLIQVYRLRGHQIADLDPLGLTERRMPAVLKPDYLGLTEADMDTRFYTGGLAGCDDQRLP
;
A
#
# COMPACT_ATOMS: atom_id res chain seq x y z
N MET A 1 18.93 -9.96 -16.11
CA MET A 1 19.36 -8.63 -16.58
C MET A 1 18.90 -7.58 -15.56
N SER A 2 19.74 -7.23 -14.58
CA SER A 2 19.37 -6.24 -13.56
C SER A 2 19.52 -4.83 -14.12
N GLN A 3 18.44 -4.05 -14.19
CA GLN A 3 18.53 -2.62 -14.42
C GLN A 3 19.44 -2.01 -13.34
N SER A 4 20.49 -1.30 -13.78
CA SER A 4 21.54 -0.80 -12.88
C SER A 4 20.95 0.19 -11.86
N LEU A 5 21.49 0.22 -10.63
CA LEU A 5 21.09 1.19 -9.61
C LEU A 5 21.09 2.64 -10.13
N LYS A 6 22.00 2.98 -11.07
CA LYS A 6 22.02 4.26 -11.78
C LYS A 6 20.72 4.57 -12.55
N GLN A 7 20.13 3.58 -13.22
CA GLN A 7 18.85 3.76 -13.92
C GLN A 7 17.69 4.00 -12.94
N ARG A 8 17.70 3.31 -11.79
CA ARG A 8 16.71 3.55 -10.72
C ARG A 8 16.85 4.94 -10.09
N TYR A 9 18.09 5.42 -9.88
CA TYR A 9 18.36 6.77 -9.38
C TYR A 9 18.05 7.87 -10.40
N ALA A 10 18.26 7.62 -11.69
CA ALA A 10 17.90 8.57 -12.75
C ALA A 10 16.39 8.83 -12.80
N TRP A 11 15.57 7.79 -12.58
CA TRP A 11 14.11 7.93 -12.51
C TRP A 11 13.64 8.54 -11.19
N SER A 12 14.33 8.28 -10.08
CA SER A 12 14.02 8.94 -8.79
C SER A 12 14.04 10.46 -8.85
N ALA A 13 14.87 11.06 -9.72
CA ALA A 13 14.93 12.51 -9.90
C ALA A 13 13.72 13.10 -10.65
N LEU A 14 13.02 12.26 -11.43
CA LEU A 14 11.88 12.65 -12.25
C LEU A 14 10.54 12.54 -11.50
N PHE A 15 10.44 11.64 -10.52
CA PHE A 15 9.17 11.26 -9.87
C PHE A 15 9.09 11.65 -8.38
N GLY A 16 10.02 12.46 -7.89
CA GLY A 16 10.07 12.97 -6.51
C GLY A 16 9.56 14.41 -6.36
N SER A 17 10.24 15.21 -5.53
CA SER A 17 9.91 16.63 -5.27
C SER A 17 9.89 17.52 -6.52
N ASN A 18 10.54 17.11 -7.61
CA ASN A 18 10.68 17.88 -8.84
C ASN A 18 9.61 17.56 -9.89
N ALA A 19 8.70 16.62 -9.62
CA ALA A 19 7.70 16.15 -10.59
C ALA A 19 6.87 17.31 -11.17
N GLY A 20 6.42 18.25 -10.33
CA GLY A 20 5.63 19.40 -10.79
C GLY A 20 6.39 20.33 -11.75
N TYR A 21 7.70 20.51 -11.55
CA TYR A 21 8.52 21.32 -12.46
C TYR A 21 8.72 20.64 -13.82
N ILE A 22 8.89 19.32 -13.82
CA ILE A 22 9.07 18.52 -15.04
C ILE A 22 7.76 18.45 -15.83
N GLU A 23 6.62 18.37 -15.15
CA GLU A 23 5.30 18.45 -15.77
C GLU A 23 5.05 19.80 -16.45
N ASP A 24 5.36 20.91 -15.78
CA ASP A 24 5.24 22.25 -16.37
C ASP A 24 6.14 22.38 -17.62
N MET A 25 7.37 21.87 -17.53
CA MET A 25 8.31 21.86 -18.65
C MET A 25 7.83 20.99 -19.83
N TYR A 26 7.20 19.84 -19.55
CA TYR A 26 6.59 19.00 -20.57
C TYR A 26 5.35 19.66 -21.20
N ALA A 27 4.52 20.35 -20.40
CA ALA A 27 3.39 21.12 -20.92
C ALA A 27 3.86 22.22 -21.87
N SER A 28 4.91 22.97 -21.50
CA SER A 28 5.51 23.97 -22.38
C SER A 28 6.11 23.34 -23.64
N PHE A 29 6.72 22.15 -23.55
CA PHE A 29 7.22 21.41 -24.72
C PHE A 29 6.09 21.05 -25.71
N MET A 30 4.92 20.65 -25.21
CA MET A 30 3.76 20.33 -26.06
C MET A 30 3.15 21.55 -26.75
N GLU A 31 3.25 22.74 -26.14
CA GLU A 31 2.82 24.00 -26.74
C GLU A 31 3.84 24.56 -27.74
N ASN A 32 5.12 24.51 -27.37
CA ASN A 32 6.23 24.92 -28.22
C ASN A 32 7.49 24.10 -27.88
N PRO A 33 7.94 23.20 -28.78
CA PRO A 33 9.13 22.40 -28.54
C PRO A 33 10.38 23.23 -28.25
N ASP A 34 10.54 24.39 -28.88
CA ASP A 34 11.71 25.27 -28.72
C ASP A 34 11.76 26.01 -27.38
N SER A 35 10.66 25.99 -26.61
CA SER A 35 10.59 26.60 -25.28
C SER A 35 11.41 25.85 -24.22
N VAL A 36 11.84 24.63 -24.55
CA VAL A 36 12.55 23.72 -23.64
C VAL A 36 13.99 23.48 -24.13
N PRO A 37 14.98 23.37 -23.22
CA PRO A 37 16.36 23.06 -23.57
C PRO A 37 16.51 21.77 -24.40
N GLU A 38 17.49 21.74 -25.30
CA GLU A 38 17.70 20.64 -26.27
C GLU A 38 17.84 19.26 -25.61
N ASN A 39 18.53 19.18 -24.47
CA ASN A 39 18.72 17.95 -23.71
C ASN A 39 17.40 17.38 -23.16
N TRP A 40 16.39 18.23 -22.96
CA TRP A 40 15.06 17.84 -22.50
C TRP A 40 14.11 17.54 -23.65
N ARG A 41 14.24 18.22 -24.80
CA ARG A 41 13.48 17.87 -26.02
C ARG A 41 13.73 16.43 -26.45
N ALA A 42 15.01 16.04 -26.55
CA ALA A 42 15.39 14.67 -26.90
C ALA A 42 14.88 13.62 -25.91
N PHE A 43 14.68 14.00 -24.64
CA PHE A 43 14.10 13.14 -23.61
C PHE A 43 12.58 13.00 -23.78
N PHE A 44 11.87 14.10 -24.06
CA PHE A 44 10.42 14.10 -24.26
C PHE A 44 9.99 13.45 -25.58
N ASP A 45 10.78 13.58 -26.65
CA ASP A 45 10.56 12.89 -27.92
C ASP A 45 10.56 11.36 -27.74
N GLN A 46 11.40 10.84 -26.85
CA GLN A 46 11.44 9.41 -26.51
C GLN A 46 10.20 8.95 -25.72
N LEU A 47 9.56 9.85 -24.97
CA LEU A 47 8.38 9.56 -24.14
C LEU A 47 7.06 9.51 -24.93
N GLY A 48 7.00 10.17 -26.09
CA GLY A 48 5.75 10.37 -26.86
C GLY A 48 5.06 9.10 -27.38
N THR A 49 5.66 7.92 -27.21
CA THR A 49 5.13 6.64 -27.73
C THR A 49 4.14 5.94 -26.80
N GLU A 50 4.04 6.30 -25.51
CA GLU A 50 3.08 5.70 -24.57
C GLU A 50 2.09 6.74 -24.02
N HIS A 51 1.08 7.09 -24.83
CA HIS A 51 0.03 8.01 -24.40
C HIS A 51 -1.01 7.31 -23.51
N THR A 52 -0.78 7.30 -22.20
CA THR A 52 -1.89 7.22 -21.24
C THR A 52 -2.26 8.65 -20.87
N PRO A 53 -3.53 9.07 -20.97
CA PRO A 53 -3.95 10.40 -20.54
C PRO A 53 -3.80 10.50 -19.02
N ALA A 54 -2.66 11.02 -18.56
CA ALA A 54 -2.40 11.31 -17.16
C ALA A 54 -3.01 12.68 -16.81
N ILE A 55 -3.73 12.74 -15.69
CA ILE A 55 -4.17 14.02 -15.13
C ILE A 55 -2.91 14.73 -14.59
N PRO A 56 -2.62 15.98 -14.98
CA PRO A 56 -1.47 16.72 -14.47
C PRO A 56 -1.53 16.79 -12.93
N GLN A 57 -0.43 16.49 -12.24
CA GLN A 57 -0.35 16.52 -10.77
C GLN A 57 -0.71 17.91 -10.25
N ARG A 58 -0.33 18.96 -10.99
CA ARG A 58 -0.72 20.35 -10.68
C ARG A 58 -2.24 20.56 -10.70
N ALA A 59 -2.95 19.98 -11.66
CA ALA A 59 -4.41 20.05 -11.70
C ALA A 59 -5.04 19.34 -10.49
N MET A 60 -4.45 18.21 -10.05
CA MET A 60 -4.85 17.55 -8.81
C MET A 60 -4.54 18.38 -7.56
N GLN A 61 -3.38 19.03 -7.50
CA GLN A 61 -2.99 19.90 -6.40
C GLN A 61 -3.88 21.13 -6.31
N GLN A 62 -4.12 21.83 -7.43
CA GLN A 62 -5.03 22.98 -7.51
C GLN A 62 -6.44 22.58 -7.12
N ALA A 63 -6.94 21.45 -7.62
CA ALA A 63 -8.25 20.94 -7.20
C ALA A 63 -8.31 20.65 -5.69
N LEU A 64 -7.20 20.21 -5.07
CA LEU A 64 -7.12 20.00 -3.63
C LEU A 64 -7.15 21.32 -2.85
N VAL A 65 -6.44 22.34 -3.32
CA VAL A 65 -6.44 23.69 -2.72
C VAL A 65 -7.80 24.37 -2.87
N ASP A 66 -8.41 24.26 -4.03
CA ASP A 66 -9.72 24.86 -4.37
C ASP A 66 -10.90 24.08 -3.76
N GLY A 67 -10.62 22.96 -3.08
CA GLY A 67 -11.63 22.08 -2.48
C GLY A 67 -12.49 21.32 -3.49
N THR A 68 -12.22 21.43 -4.79
CA THR A 68 -12.93 20.78 -5.89
C THR A 68 -12.48 19.33 -6.13
N ALA A 69 -11.32 18.93 -5.61
CA ALA A 69 -10.76 17.57 -5.72
C ALA A 69 -11.70 16.49 -5.17
N ARG A 70 -12.56 16.84 -4.20
CA ARG A 70 -13.58 15.93 -3.66
C ARG A 70 -14.64 15.53 -4.69
N LYS A 71 -14.77 16.28 -5.80
CA LYS A 71 -15.78 16.07 -6.83
C LYS A 71 -15.25 15.32 -8.06
N ALA A 72 -13.91 15.26 -8.25
CA ALA A 72 -13.28 14.77 -9.48
C ALA A 72 -12.58 13.40 -9.35
N LEU A 73 -12.30 12.93 -8.15
CA LEU A 73 -11.87 11.55 -7.97
C LEU A 73 -13.13 10.67 -8.04
N PRO A 74 -13.19 9.61 -8.87
CA PRO A 74 -14.12 8.53 -8.59
C PRO A 74 -13.82 8.16 -7.15
N ARG A 75 -14.79 8.35 -6.26
CA ARG A 75 -14.73 7.79 -4.93
C ARG A 75 -14.65 6.29 -5.20
N ALA A 76 -13.44 5.76 -5.31
CA ALA A 76 -13.19 4.35 -5.17
C ALA A 76 -13.95 4.02 -3.91
N SER A 77 -15.03 3.27 -4.08
CA SER A 77 -15.80 2.78 -2.96
C SER A 77 -14.75 2.16 -2.06
N ALA A 78 -14.43 2.84 -0.95
CA ALA A 78 -13.67 2.22 0.12
C ALA A 78 -14.35 0.88 0.31
N PRO A 79 -13.61 -0.24 0.20
CA PRO A 79 -14.23 -1.55 0.13
C PRO A 79 -15.23 -1.60 1.26
N VAL A 80 -16.50 -1.79 0.92
CA VAL A 80 -17.57 -1.91 1.91
C VAL A 80 -17.02 -2.92 2.93
N LEU A 81 -16.88 -2.50 4.19
CA LEU A 81 -16.51 -3.45 5.24
C LEU A 81 -17.66 -4.46 5.29
N THR A 82 -17.45 -5.57 4.59
CA THR A 82 -18.26 -6.76 4.77
C THR A 82 -17.84 -7.39 6.09
N ALA A 83 -18.75 -8.13 6.71
CA ALA A 83 -18.41 -8.90 7.90
C ALA A 83 -17.15 -9.76 7.68
N ALA A 84 -16.96 -10.32 6.47
CA ALA A 84 -15.76 -11.06 6.10
C ALA A 84 -14.47 -10.20 6.18
N ASN A 85 -14.51 -8.95 5.73
CA ASN A 85 -13.37 -8.02 5.81
C ASN A 85 -13.05 -7.64 7.27
N GLU A 86 -14.06 -7.48 8.12
CA GLU A 86 -13.88 -7.21 9.55
C GLU A 86 -13.21 -8.36 10.27
N LYS A 87 -13.67 -9.59 10.03
CA LYS A 87 -13.08 -10.82 10.59
C LYS A 87 -11.64 -11.02 10.11
N GLN A 88 -11.37 -10.78 8.83
CA GLN A 88 -10.02 -10.81 8.27
C GLN A 88 -9.09 -9.81 8.97
N ALA A 89 -9.56 -8.59 9.24
CA ALA A 89 -8.81 -7.60 10.00
C ALA A 89 -8.62 -8.01 11.47
N ALA A 90 -9.61 -8.66 12.08
CA ALA A 90 -9.52 -9.20 13.44
C ALA A 90 -8.45 -10.29 13.55
N VAL A 91 -8.38 -11.22 12.59
CA VAL A 91 -7.33 -12.26 12.54
C VAL A 91 -5.94 -11.65 12.40
N ALA A 92 -5.76 -10.67 11.51
CA ALA A 92 -4.47 -9.99 11.37
C ALA A 92 -4.02 -9.29 12.67
N ARG A 93 -4.96 -8.67 13.40
CA ARG A 93 -4.68 -8.09 14.72
C ARG A 93 -4.34 -9.16 15.75
N LEU A 94 -5.06 -10.28 15.77
CA LEU A 94 -4.79 -11.40 16.68
C LEU A 94 -3.36 -11.89 16.50
N ILE A 95 -2.95 -12.17 15.25
CA ILE A 95 -1.57 -12.57 14.91
C ILE A 95 -0.57 -11.56 15.47
N GLN A 96 -0.80 -10.26 15.25
CA GLN A 96 0.10 -9.22 15.73
C GLN A 96 0.20 -9.19 17.26
N VAL A 97 -0.92 -9.32 17.98
CA VAL A 97 -0.94 -9.34 19.45
C VAL A 97 -0.17 -10.56 19.97
N TYR A 98 -0.33 -11.73 19.37
CA TYR A 98 0.43 -12.93 19.74
C TYR A 98 1.93 -12.76 19.48
N ARG A 99 2.33 -12.10 18.38
CA ARG A 99 3.75 -11.80 18.13
C ARG A 99 4.36 -10.88 19.18
N LEU A 100 3.59 -9.90 19.65
CA LEU A 100 4.07 -8.92 20.63
C LEU A 100 4.02 -9.43 22.07
N ARG A 101 2.98 -10.19 22.44
CA ARG A 101 2.66 -10.55 23.84
C ARG A 101 2.52 -12.05 24.09
N GLY A 102 2.72 -12.91 23.09
CA GLY A 102 2.63 -14.36 23.26
C GLY A 102 3.58 -14.93 24.31
N HIS A 103 4.72 -14.26 24.54
CA HIS A 103 5.66 -14.61 25.60
C HIS A 103 5.03 -14.61 27.01
N GLN A 104 3.95 -13.84 27.23
CA GLN A 104 3.26 -13.77 28.52
C GLN A 104 2.48 -15.04 28.87
N ILE A 105 2.14 -15.85 27.87
CA ILE A 105 1.39 -17.11 28.02
C ILE A 105 2.23 -18.32 27.62
N ALA A 106 3.49 -18.12 27.22
CA ALA A 106 4.36 -19.21 26.81
C ALA A 106 4.69 -20.12 28.00
N ASP A 107 4.74 -21.43 27.75
CA ASP A 107 5.15 -22.41 28.75
C ASP A 107 6.68 -22.48 28.83
N LEU A 108 7.24 -21.65 29.71
CA LEU A 108 8.68 -21.54 29.93
C LEU A 108 9.12 -22.06 31.30
N ASP A 109 8.16 -22.44 32.17
CA ASP A 109 8.46 -22.83 33.55
C ASP A 109 8.28 -24.34 33.72
N PRO A 110 9.37 -25.14 33.68
CA PRO A 110 9.28 -26.59 33.79
C PRO A 110 8.81 -27.06 35.18
N LEU A 111 8.82 -26.18 36.19
CA LEU A 111 8.35 -26.49 37.54
C LEU A 111 6.89 -26.10 37.76
N GLY A 112 6.30 -25.31 36.85
CA GLY A 112 4.90 -24.89 36.92
C GLY A 112 4.54 -24.06 38.15
N LEU A 113 5.50 -23.35 38.74
CA LEU A 113 5.30 -22.59 39.98
C LEU A 113 4.63 -21.23 39.72
N THR A 114 4.71 -20.73 38.50
CA THR A 114 4.17 -19.41 38.13
C THR A 114 2.80 -19.53 37.47
N GLU A 115 1.76 -18.99 38.10
CA GLU A 115 0.44 -18.85 37.45
C GLU A 115 0.46 -17.71 36.43
N ARG A 116 0.45 -18.05 35.14
CA ARG A 116 0.35 -17.08 34.04
C ARG A 116 -1.11 -16.89 33.63
N ARG A 117 -1.71 -15.75 34.01
CA ARG A 117 -3.07 -15.40 33.59
C ARG A 117 -3.06 -14.89 32.15
N MET A 118 -3.87 -15.50 31.27
CA MET A 118 -4.04 -15.02 29.90
C MET A 118 -4.71 -13.63 29.86
N PRO A 119 -4.03 -12.60 29.31
CA PRO A 119 -4.64 -11.29 29.08
C PRO A 119 -5.85 -11.37 28.16
N ALA A 120 -6.87 -10.55 28.41
CA ALA A 120 -8.10 -10.53 27.60
C ALA A 120 -7.84 -10.23 26.11
N VAL A 121 -6.84 -9.39 25.81
CA VAL A 121 -6.48 -8.99 24.43
C VAL A 121 -5.99 -10.16 23.56
N LEU A 122 -5.54 -11.27 24.18
CA LEU A 122 -5.11 -12.49 23.47
C LEU A 122 -6.29 -13.44 23.18
N LYS A 123 -7.49 -13.16 23.71
CA LYS A 123 -8.69 -13.95 23.44
C LYS A 123 -9.27 -13.60 22.09
N PRO A 124 -9.58 -14.58 21.23
CA PRO A 124 -10.28 -14.35 19.96
C PRO A 124 -11.61 -13.59 20.15
N ASP A 125 -12.36 -13.93 21.21
CA ASP A 125 -13.63 -13.29 21.57
C ASP A 125 -13.51 -11.77 21.72
N TYR A 126 -12.39 -11.29 22.26
CA TYR A 126 -12.14 -9.86 22.47
C TYR A 126 -12.07 -9.08 21.15
N LEU A 127 -11.66 -9.75 20.06
CA LEU A 127 -11.59 -9.20 18.71
C LEU A 127 -12.86 -9.50 17.90
N GLY A 128 -13.89 -10.08 18.54
CA GLY A 128 -15.14 -10.45 17.90
C GLY A 128 -15.04 -11.71 17.02
N LEU A 129 -13.99 -12.52 17.19
CA LEU A 129 -13.91 -13.86 16.58
C LEU A 129 -14.62 -14.84 17.50
N THR A 130 -15.59 -15.57 16.96
CA THR A 130 -16.39 -16.56 17.67
C THR A 130 -15.92 -17.97 17.32
N GLU A 131 -16.37 -18.98 18.07
CA GLU A 131 -16.11 -20.39 17.74
C GLU A 131 -16.52 -20.77 16.31
N ALA A 132 -17.60 -20.18 15.78
CA ALA A 132 -18.01 -20.41 14.40
C ALA A 132 -17.00 -19.91 13.35
N ASP A 133 -16.15 -18.94 13.71
CA ASP A 133 -15.10 -18.42 12.83
C ASP A 133 -13.87 -19.34 12.80
N MET A 134 -13.72 -20.29 13.73
CA MET A 134 -12.55 -21.19 13.82
C MET A 134 -12.45 -22.17 12.65
N ASP A 135 -13.60 -22.54 12.07
CA ASP A 135 -13.66 -23.38 10.86
C ASP A 135 -13.57 -22.56 9.56
N THR A 136 -13.45 -21.24 9.66
CA THR A 136 -13.35 -20.34 8.50
C THR A 136 -11.90 -20.13 8.09
N ARG A 137 -11.65 -20.11 6.78
CA ARG A 137 -10.31 -19.84 6.23
C ARG A 137 -10.08 -18.33 6.10
N PHE A 138 -8.95 -17.87 6.61
CA PHE A 138 -8.50 -16.48 6.53
C PHE A 138 -7.11 -16.40 5.90
N TYR A 139 -6.83 -15.28 5.24
CA TYR A 139 -5.51 -15.01 4.67
C TYR A 139 -4.57 -14.52 5.77
N THR A 140 -3.39 -15.12 5.93
CA THR A 140 -2.46 -14.77 7.04
C THR A 140 -1.24 -13.96 6.59
N GLY A 141 -1.23 -13.45 5.35
CA GLY A 141 -0.12 -12.63 4.84
C GLY A 141 1.19 -13.41 4.71
N GLY A 142 1.12 -14.70 4.38
CA GLY A 142 2.28 -15.57 4.21
C GLY A 142 2.91 -16.07 5.52
N LEU A 143 2.27 -15.88 6.69
CA LEU A 143 2.82 -16.28 7.99
C LEU A 143 3.22 -17.76 8.07
N ALA A 144 2.50 -18.63 7.37
CA ALA A 144 2.71 -20.08 7.36
C ALA A 144 3.40 -20.61 6.08
N GLY A 145 3.95 -19.73 5.23
CA GLY A 145 4.62 -20.13 3.99
C GLY A 145 3.68 -20.68 2.90
N CYS A 146 2.37 -20.74 3.15
CA CYS A 146 1.36 -21.09 2.17
C CYS A 146 0.74 -19.82 1.57
N ASP A 147 1.41 -19.24 0.58
CA ASP A 147 0.78 -18.32 -0.36
C ASP A 147 -0.06 -19.15 -1.32
N ASP A 148 -1.36 -19.23 -1.03
CA ASP A 148 -2.45 -19.53 -1.97
C ASP A 148 -2.04 -20.29 -3.24
N GLN A 149 -1.60 -21.56 -3.08
CA GLN A 149 -1.28 -22.40 -4.23
C GLN A 149 -2.58 -22.92 -4.84
N ARG A 150 -3.02 -22.27 -5.92
CA ARG A 150 -3.93 -22.89 -6.89
C ARG A 150 -3.18 -24.02 -7.59
N LEU A 151 -3.57 -25.27 -7.35
CA LEU A 151 -3.05 -26.41 -8.09
C LEU A 151 -3.67 -26.45 -9.52
N PRO A 152 -2.90 -26.84 -10.55
CA PRO A 152 -3.39 -27.13 -11.90
C PRO A 152 -4.32 -28.36 -11.95
#